data_AF-A0A8H4QV96-F1
#
_entry.id   AF-A0A8H4QV96-F1
#
_cell.length_a   1.000
_cell.length_b   1.000
_cell.length_c   1.000
_cell.angle_alpha   90.00
_cell.angle_beta   90.00
_cell.angle_gamma   90.00
#
_symmetry.space_group_name_H-M   'P 1'
#
loop_
_entity.id
_entity.type
_entity.pdbx_description
1 polymer ?
#
loop_
_entity_poly.entity_id
_entity_poly.type
_entity_poly.pdbx_seq_one_letter_code
_entity_poly.pdbx_strand_id
1 'polypeptide(L)'
;MWCTRWFLPLLLLPLPTAPPFFLVLFLVSLVVHAKPCFYCIILLTTLYFSSCHWQPFPIGSQLAVPWSESITTFTDALNATLGQNYSQPLPSVMRAVDRCWCDFSSGSLFEPFNVSRWEYLSVQQVVADILGKAEQKNSAVNETESPSLQANVTEEAELPSAQATTTKRSWWWMGSTSSESPKETQHPEFEVALNIPQNDMSVGVPLNTTHIVSTEETSAQPLLWKEYDLRQHDLGMIIDFRWS
;
A
#
# COMPACT_ATOMS: atom_id res chain seq x y z
N MET A 1 11.47 -38.19 9.99
CA MET A 1 11.44 -36.77 9.62
C MET A 1 11.03 -35.92 10.82
N TRP A 2 11.96 -35.68 11.75
CA TRP A 2 11.67 -34.93 12.98
C TRP A 2 11.90 -33.42 12.84
N CYS A 3 12.49 -32.98 11.71
CA CYS A 3 12.82 -31.58 11.47
C CYS A 3 11.55 -30.69 11.41
N THR A 4 10.45 -31.17 10.81
CA THR A 4 9.18 -30.43 10.72
C THR A 4 8.56 -30.11 12.08
N ARG A 5 8.87 -30.89 13.12
CA ARG A 5 8.40 -30.64 14.48
C ARG A 5 8.99 -29.36 15.08
N TRP A 6 10.22 -29.01 14.70
CA TRP A 6 10.89 -27.77 15.12
C TRP A 6 10.48 -26.56 14.28
N PHE A 7 9.88 -26.78 13.11
CA PHE A 7 9.39 -25.71 12.23
C PHE A 7 7.90 -25.40 12.41
N LEU A 8 7.17 -26.21 13.17
CA LEU A 8 5.77 -25.94 13.47
C LEU A 8 5.55 -24.62 14.24
N PRO A 9 6.40 -24.23 15.21
CA PRO A 9 6.30 -22.91 15.86
C PRO A 9 6.52 -21.74 14.91
N LEU A 10 7.29 -21.93 13.84
CA LEU A 10 7.54 -20.89 12.83
C LEU A 10 6.29 -20.56 12.03
N LEU A 11 5.50 -21.55 11.65
CA LEU A 11 4.24 -21.35 10.94
C LEU A 11 3.17 -20.66 11.81
N LEU A 12 3.35 -20.68 13.14
CA LEU A 12 2.45 -20.07 14.12
C LEU A 12 2.84 -18.65 14.52
N LEU A 13 4.09 -18.23 14.26
CA LEU A 13 4.46 -16.84 14.41
C LEU A 13 3.82 -16.05 13.26
N PRO A 14 3.27 -14.85 13.52
CA PRO A 14 2.87 -13.92 12.46
C PRO A 14 4.14 -13.46 11.73
N LEU A 15 4.59 -14.29 10.80
CA LEU A 15 5.80 -14.11 10.00
C LEU A 15 5.85 -12.86 9.11
N PRO A 16 4.77 -12.11 8.80
CA PRO A 16 4.93 -10.98 7.90
C PRO A 16 5.28 -9.66 8.60
N THR A 17 5.49 -9.64 9.94
CA THR A 17 5.80 -8.39 10.67
C THR A 17 7.24 -8.28 11.18
N ALA A 18 8.04 -9.35 11.11
CA ALA A 18 9.40 -9.33 11.66
C ALA A 18 10.40 -8.69 10.67
N PRO A 19 11.37 -7.88 11.15
CA PRO A 19 12.41 -7.31 10.30
C PRO A 19 13.26 -8.38 9.59
N PRO A 20 13.79 -8.07 8.40
CA PRO A 20 14.60 -9.01 7.62
C PRO A 20 15.82 -9.57 8.34
N PHE A 21 16.49 -8.72 9.11
CA PHE A 21 17.62 -9.13 9.91
C PHE A 21 17.26 -10.17 10.97
N PHE A 22 16.13 -10.00 11.68
CA PHE A 22 15.71 -10.94 12.71
C PHE A 22 15.50 -12.33 12.14
N LEU A 23 14.89 -12.40 10.96
CA LEU A 23 14.57 -13.65 10.30
C LEU A 23 15.80 -14.34 9.70
N VAL A 24 16.75 -13.59 9.14
CA VAL A 24 18.06 -14.14 8.71
C VAL A 24 18.82 -14.68 9.92
N LEU A 25 18.92 -13.92 11.00
CA LEU A 25 19.57 -14.37 12.25
C LEU A 25 18.87 -15.59 12.83
N PHE A 26 17.55 -15.61 12.78
CA PHE A 26 16.75 -16.74 13.22
C PHE A 26 16.97 -17.98 12.35
N LEU A 27 17.03 -17.84 11.02
CA LEU A 27 17.35 -18.93 10.11
C LEU A 27 18.77 -19.46 10.33
N VAL A 28 19.76 -18.58 10.51
CA VAL A 28 21.13 -18.95 10.87
C VAL A 28 21.17 -19.69 12.21
N SER A 29 20.48 -19.16 13.23
CA SER A 29 20.37 -19.80 14.54
C SER A 29 19.77 -21.19 14.44
N LEU A 30 18.71 -21.37 13.64
CA LEU A 30 18.12 -22.69 13.39
C LEU A 30 19.06 -23.64 12.66
N VAL A 31 19.80 -23.16 11.67
CA VAL A 31 20.79 -23.97 10.95
C VAL A 31 21.86 -24.49 11.91
N VAL A 32 22.33 -23.64 12.83
CA VAL A 32 23.35 -24.00 13.83
C VAL A 32 22.81 -24.98 14.88
N HIS A 33 21.61 -24.74 15.42
CA HIS A 33 21.06 -25.54 16.51
C HIS A 33 20.46 -26.87 16.06
N ALA A 34 19.77 -26.91 14.93
CA ALA A 34 18.93 -28.05 14.56
C ALA A 34 19.54 -28.98 13.49
N LYS A 35 20.68 -28.61 12.87
CA LYS A 35 21.28 -29.31 11.72
C LYS A 35 20.22 -29.78 10.71
N PRO A 36 19.39 -28.85 10.18
CA PRO A 36 18.26 -29.22 9.36
C PRO A 36 18.71 -29.91 8.08
N CYS A 37 17.86 -30.79 7.56
CA CYS A 37 18.11 -31.44 6.29
C CYS A 37 18.23 -30.40 5.16
N PHE A 38 19.04 -30.66 4.12
CA PHE A 38 19.21 -29.73 3.00
C PHE A 38 17.87 -29.31 2.36
N TYR A 39 16.96 -30.27 2.17
CA TYR A 39 15.60 -30.01 1.67
C TYR A 39 14.78 -29.08 2.57
N CYS A 40 14.97 -29.17 3.88
CA CYS A 40 14.29 -28.36 4.86
C CYS A 40 14.72 -26.89 4.74
N ILE A 41 16.03 -26.67 4.54
CA ILE A 41 16.59 -25.32 4.33
C ILE A 41 16.02 -24.72 3.04
N ILE A 42 16.03 -25.47 1.94
CA ILE A 42 15.47 -25.00 0.67
C ILE A 42 14.00 -24.63 0.82
N LEU A 43 13.17 -25.53 1.39
CA LEU A 43 11.74 -25.27 1.54
C LEU A 43 11.44 -24.04 2.40
N LEU A 44 12.16 -23.86 3.51
CA LEU A 44 12.00 -22.68 4.37
C LEU A 44 12.42 -21.41 3.66
N THR A 45 13.56 -21.47 2.95
CA THR A 45 14.07 -20.35 2.17
C THR A 45 13.05 -19.96 1.10
N THR A 46 12.50 -20.91 0.34
CA THR A 46 11.51 -20.62 -0.70
C THR A 46 10.21 -20.06 -0.15
N LEU A 47 9.68 -20.65 0.93
CA LEU A 47 8.42 -20.21 1.55
C LEU A 47 8.53 -18.77 2.06
N TYR A 48 9.70 -18.48 2.64
CA TYR A 48 10.03 -17.18 3.15
C TYR A 48 10.19 -16.13 2.04
N PHE A 49 10.97 -16.44 1.01
CA PHE A 49 11.16 -15.57 -0.14
C PHE A 49 9.84 -15.27 -0.87
N SER A 50 8.91 -16.23 -0.92
CA SER A 50 7.59 -16.03 -1.52
C SER A 50 6.59 -15.26 -0.64
N SER A 51 6.92 -14.96 0.62
CA SER A 51 6.00 -14.29 1.52
C SER A 51 5.93 -12.79 1.20
N CYS A 52 4.76 -12.32 0.77
CA CYS A 52 4.47 -10.90 0.56
C CYS A 52 3.54 -10.38 1.66
N HIS A 53 3.82 -9.18 2.16
CA HIS A 53 2.94 -8.49 3.09
C HIS A 53 1.87 -7.72 2.32
N TRP A 54 0.60 -8.10 2.50
CA TRP A 54 -0.55 -7.48 1.83
C TRP A 54 -1.64 -7.07 2.81
N GLN A 55 -1.31 -6.43 3.94
CA GLN A 55 -2.35 -6.06 4.88
C GLN A 55 -3.15 -4.84 4.37
N PRO A 56 -4.47 -4.98 4.14
CA PRO A 56 -5.30 -3.82 3.85
C PRO A 56 -5.44 -2.96 5.11
N PHE A 57 -5.38 -1.65 4.96
CA PHE A 57 -5.53 -0.72 6.08
C PHE A 57 -6.53 0.39 5.76
N PRO A 58 -7.15 0.97 6.80
CA PRO A 58 -8.12 2.04 6.59
C PRO A 58 -7.43 3.28 6.02
N ILE A 59 -8.10 3.97 5.09
CA ILE A 59 -7.58 5.22 4.49
C ILE A 59 -7.44 6.36 5.52
N GLY A 60 -8.10 6.25 6.67
CA GLY A 60 -7.97 7.22 7.78
C GLY A 60 -6.71 7.02 8.63
N SER A 61 -5.85 6.04 8.31
CA SER A 61 -4.57 5.88 8.99
C SER A 61 -3.62 7.04 8.69
N GLN A 62 -2.77 7.35 9.67
CA GLN A 62 -1.77 8.41 9.56
C GLN A 62 -0.61 7.93 8.69
N LEU A 63 -0.05 8.85 7.91
CA LEU A 63 1.22 8.62 7.21
C LEU A 63 2.36 8.62 8.23
N ALA A 64 3.38 7.81 8.00
CA ALA A 64 4.60 7.80 8.80
C ALA A 64 5.32 9.15 8.74
N VAL A 65 5.30 9.80 7.58
CA VAL A 65 5.82 11.16 7.38
C VAL A 65 4.79 11.99 6.64
N PRO A 66 4.29 13.10 7.22
CA PRO A 66 3.33 13.97 6.55
C PRO A 66 3.96 14.59 5.30
N TRP A 67 3.24 14.58 4.18
CA TRP A 67 3.74 15.18 2.93
C TRP A 67 3.73 16.71 2.97
N SER A 68 2.81 17.27 3.75
CA SER A 68 2.68 18.71 4.02
C SER A 68 1.92 18.90 5.34
N GLU A 69 1.86 20.12 5.85
CA GLU A 69 1.15 20.45 7.10
C GLU A 69 -0.34 20.04 7.06
N SER A 70 -0.95 19.99 5.88
CA SER A 70 -2.35 19.61 5.70
C SER A 70 -2.55 18.13 5.33
N ILE A 71 -1.49 17.39 4.97
CA ILE A 71 -1.59 16.01 4.47
C ILE A 71 -0.95 15.08 5.49
N THR A 72 -1.76 14.61 6.43
CA THR A 72 -1.32 13.73 7.53
C THR A 72 -1.89 12.32 7.44
N THR A 73 -2.97 12.12 6.68
CA THR A 73 -3.63 10.83 6.50
C THR A 73 -3.66 10.37 5.04
N PHE A 74 -3.82 9.07 4.81
CA PHE A 74 -3.91 8.55 3.43
C PHE A 74 -5.13 9.10 2.68
N THR A 75 -6.18 9.47 3.41
CA THR A 75 -7.37 10.13 2.86
C THR A 75 -7.01 11.51 2.32
N ASP A 76 -6.25 12.30 3.08
CA ASP A 76 -5.78 13.62 2.64
C ASP A 76 -4.85 13.49 1.42
N ALA A 77 -3.95 12.50 1.45
CA ALA A 77 -3.02 12.22 0.37
C ALA A 77 -3.76 11.82 -0.93
N LEU A 78 -4.78 10.96 -0.82
CA LEU A 78 -5.63 10.59 -1.95
C LEU A 78 -6.40 11.80 -2.49
N ASN A 79 -7.02 12.59 -1.63
CA ASN A 79 -7.79 13.78 -2.03
C ASN A 79 -6.91 14.81 -2.75
N ALA A 80 -5.70 15.05 -2.23
CA ALA A 80 -4.71 15.93 -2.86
C ALA A 80 -4.28 15.42 -4.25
N THR A 81 -4.18 14.10 -4.43
CA THR A 81 -3.70 13.48 -5.69
C THR A 81 -4.81 13.33 -6.75
N LEU A 82 -6.04 13.01 -6.36
CA LEU A 82 -7.19 12.86 -7.26
C LEU A 82 -7.69 14.19 -7.82
N GLY A 83 -7.38 15.31 -7.15
CA GLY A 83 -7.82 16.64 -7.52
C GLY A 83 -9.31 16.87 -7.30
N GLN A 84 -9.76 18.11 -7.53
CA GLN A 84 -11.14 18.52 -7.23
C GLN A 84 -12.23 17.93 -8.13
N ASN A 85 -11.84 17.27 -9.23
CA ASN A 85 -12.78 16.77 -10.24
C ASN A 85 -13.33 15.37 -9.93
N TYR A 86 -12.83 14.70 -8.89
CA TYR A 86 -13.30 13.38 -8.51
C TYR A 86 -14.42 13.46 -7.46
N SER A 87 -15.65 13.10 -7.86
CA SER A 87 -16.86 13.19 -7.03
C SER A 87 -17.32 11.85 -6.43
N GLN A 88 -16.68 10.74 -6.79
CA GLN A 88 -17.06 9.42 -6.29
C GLN A 88 -16.54 9.20 -4.86
N PRO A 89 -17.25 8.41 -4.03
CA PRO A 89 -16.79 8.12 -2.68
C PRO A 89 -15.46 7.35 -2.70
N LEU A 90 -14.53 7.74 -1.83
CA LEU A 90 -13.25 7.03 -1.66
C LEU A 90 -13.49 5.66 -1.00
N PRO A 91 -12.66 4.64 -1.31
CA PRO A 91 -12.76 3.35 -0.65
C PRO A 91 -12.38 3.48 0.83
N SER A 92 -13.13 2.84 1.72
CA SER A 92 -12.84 2.88 3.18
C SER A 92 -11.53 2.19 3.55
N VAL A 93 -11.05 1.29 2.69
CA VAL A 93 -9.87 0.48 2.88
C VAL A 93 -9.03 0.54 1.61
N MET A 94 -7.74 0.82 1.76
CA MET A 94 -6.79 0.78 0.67
C MET A 94 -5.85 -0.42 0.82
N ARG A 95 -5.40 -0.93 -0.33
CA ARG A 95 -4.34 -1.92 -0.41
C ARG A 95 -3.08 -1.18 -0.83
N ALA A 96 -2.07 -1.20 0.03
CA ALA A 96 -0.77 -0.67 -0.33
C ALA A 96 -0.03 -1.59 -1.31
N VAL A 97 1.03 -1.05 -1.91
CA VAL A 97 1.95 -1.83 -2.75
C VAL A 97 2.46 -3.01 -1.94
N ASP A 98 2.28 -4.23 -2.47
CA ASP A 98 2.68 -5.47 -1.83
C ASP A 98 4.19 -5.44 -1.56
N ARG A 99 4.60 -5.69 -0.32
CA ARG A 99 6.02 -5.84 0.03
C ARG A 99 6.38 -7.30 0.00
N CYS A 100 6.96 -7.75 -1.10
CA CYS A 100 7.48 -9.09 -1.21
C CYS A 100 8.92 -9.14 -0.71
N TRP A 101 9.27 -10.21 0.01
CA TRP A 101 10.64 -10.49 0.39
C TRP A 101 11.62 -10.56 -0.78
N CYS A 102 11.12 -11.09 -1.91
CA CYS A 102 11.85 -11.18 -3.16
C CYS A 102 11.94 -9.87 -3.96
N ASP A 103 11.54 -8.71 -3.42
CA ASP A 103 11.63 -7.47 -4.20
C ASP A 103 13.07 -6.94 -4.25
N PHE A 104 13.91 -7.65 -5.01
CA PHE A 104 15.28 -7.24 -5.33
C PHE A 104 15.31 -6.04 -6.29
N SER A 105 14.18 -5.64 -6.87
CA SER A 105 14.12 -4.53 -7.83
C SER A 105 14.43 -3.17 -7.19
N SER A 106 14.25 -3.07 -5.87
CA SER A 106 14.57 -1.88 -5.09
C SER A 106 16.07 -1.68 -4.83
N GLY A 107 16.95 -2.58 -5.31
CA GLY A 107 18.40 -2.36 -5.35
C GLY A 107 19.13 -2.45 -4.01
N SER A 108 18.44 -2.62 -2.88
CA SER A 108 19.08 -2.70 -1.59
C SER A 108 18.40 -3.66 -0.61
N LEU A 109 19.04 -4.81 -0.40
CA LEU A 109 18.64 -5.80 0.62
C LEU A 109 18.87 -5.32 2.07
N PHE A 110 19.65 -4.25 2.25
CA PHE A 110 20.14 -3.83 3.57
C PHE A 110 19.97 -2.34 3.85
N GLU A 111 19.41 -1.56 2.94
CA GLU A 111 19.09 -0.16 3.25
C GLU A 111 17.89 -0.08 4.20
N PRO A 112 17.87 0.97 5.05
CA PRO A 112 16.70 1.28 5.84
C PRO A 112 15.50 1.48 4.91
N PHE A 113 14.42 0.77 5.23
CA PHE A 113 13.22 0.82 4.44
C PHE A 113 12.63 2.24 4.41
N ASN A 114 12.49 2.82 3.21
CA ASN A 114 11.94 4.16 3.04
C ASN A 114 10.41 4.09 3.05
N VAL A 115 9.83 4.22 4.25
CA VAL A 115 8.38 4.19 4.47
C VAL A 115 7.67 5.25 3.65
N SER A 116 8.17 6.49 3.64
CA SER A 116 7.55 7.60 2.93
C SER A 116 7.43 7.34 1.43
N ARG A 117 8.47 6.78 0.80
CA ARG A 117 8.44 6.41 -0.63
C ARG A 117 7.41 5.32 -0.90
N TRP A 118 7.34 4.31 -0.05
CA TRP A 118 6.35 3.24 -0.21
C TRP A 118 4.91 3.72 -0.01
N GLU A 119 4.67 4.61 0.97
CA GLU A 119 3.37 5.25 1.18
C GLU A 119 2.94 6.03 -0.06
N TYR A 120 3.87 6.81 -0.63
CA TYR A 120 3.66 7.55 -1.87
C TYR A 120 3.28 6.65 -3.04
N LEU A 121 4.04 5.59 -3.29
CA LEU A 121 3.74 4.63 -4.36
C LEU A 121 2.40 3.91 -4.13
N SER A 122 2.06 3.63 -2.88
CA SER A 122 0.78 3.02 -2.49
C SER A 122 -0.40 3.92 -2.82
N VAL A 123 -0.30 5.21 -2.51
CA VAL A 123 -1.32 6.19 -2.89
C VAL A 123 -1.43 6.28 -4.41
N GLN A 124 -0.31 6.39 -5.12
CA GLN A 124 -0.32 6.48 -6.59
C GLN A 124 -0.96 5.26 -7.25
N GLN A 125 -0.67 4.05 -6.78
CA GLN A 125 -1.28 2.83 -7.29
C GLN A 125 -2.80 2.85 -7.12
N VAL A 126 -3.29 3.25 -5.94
CA VAL A 126 -4.73 3.34 -5.66
C VAL A 126 -5.40 4.40 -6.55
N VAL A 127 -4.74 5.54 -6.78
CA VAL A 127 -5.25 6.57 -7.70
C VAL A 127 -5.37 6.01 -9.12
N ALA A 128 -4.34 5.33 -9.61
CA ALA A 128 -4.36 4.71 -10.94
C ALA A 128 -5.51 3.68 -11.06
N ASP A 129 -5.71 2.84 -10.04
CA ASP A 129 -6.80 1.86 -10.00
C ASP A 129 -8.19 2.52 -10.01
N ILE A 130 -8.34 3.65 -9.30
CA ILE A 130 -9.60 4.41 -9.25
C ILE A 130 -9.90 5.03 -10.61
N LEU A 131 -8.92 5.70 -11.21
CA LEU A 131 -9.08 6.33 -12.52
C LEU A 131 -9.38 5.29 -13.60
N GLY A 132 -8.66 4.17 -13.62
CA GLY A 132 -8.91 3.08 -14.55
C GLY A 132 -10.32 2.47 -14.42
N LYS A 133 -10.85 2.35 -13.19
CA LYS A 133 -12.24 1.91 -12.96
C LYS A 133 -13.27 2.94 -13.41
N ALA A 134 -12.97 4.24 -13.29
CA ALA A 134 -13.87 5.30 -13.76
C ALA A 134 -13.96 5.32 -15.29
N GLU A 135 -12.85 5.13 -15.99
CA GLU A 135 -12.81 5.05 -17.45
C GLU A 135 -13.62 3.85 -17.98
N GLN A 136 -13.43 2.66 -17.39
CA GLN A 136 -14.18 1.46 -17.78
C GLN A 136 -15.70 1.62 -17.62
N LYS A 137 -16.16 2.31 -16.58
CA LYS A 137 -17.58 2.62 -16.39
C LYS A 137 -18.12 3.53 -17.50
N ASN A 138 -17.35 4.54 -17.89
CA ASN A 138 -17.75 5.46 -18.96
C ASN A 138 -17.83 4.75 -20.32
N SER A 139 -16.94 3.80 -20.62
CA SER A 139 -16.97 3.02 -21.86
C SER A 139 -18.19 2.08 -21.94
N ALA A 140 -18.57 1.44 -20.84
CA ALA A 140 -19.71 0.52 -20.82
C ALA A 140 -21.06 1.21 -21.03
N VAL A 141 -21.20 2.47 -20.61
CA VAL A 141 -22.43 3.27 -20.82
C VAL A 141 -22.62 3.57 -22.31
N ASN A 142 -21.55 3.90 -23.04
CA ASN A 142 -21.63 4.27 -24.45
C ASN A 142 -21.96 3.08 -25.38
N GLU A 143 -21.63 1.83 -25.01
CA GLU A 143 -22.01 0.65 -25.81
C GLU A 143 -23.49 0.25 -25.64
N THR A 144 -24.14 0.64 -24.55
CA THR A 144 -25.54 0.27 -24.29
C THR A 144 -26.53 1.20 -25.02
N GLU A 145 -26.07 2.31 -25.57
CA GLU A 145 -26.88 3.28 -26.32
C GLU A 145 -26.87 3.05 -27.85
N SER A 146 -26.63 1.82 -28.32
CA SER A 146 -26.97 1.47 -29.70
C SER A 146 -28.50 1.41 -29.87
N PRO A 147 -29.10 2.20 -30.78
CA PRO A 147 -30.54 2.22 -30.98
C PRO A 147 -30.98 0.89 -31.58
N SER A 148 -31.78 0.14 -30.82
CA SER A 148 -32.62 -0.92 -31.38
C SER A 148 -33.63 -0.28 -32.34
N LEU A 149 -33.23 -0.16 -33.60
CA LEU A 149 -34.15 0.09 -34.70
C LEU A 149 -35.21 -1.02 -34.69
N GLN A 150 -36.44 -0.59 -34.45
CA GLN A 150 -37.66 -1.39 -34.46
C GLN A 150 -37.75 -2.21 -35.75
N ALA A 151 -37.56 -3.52 -35.66
CA ALA A 151 -38.09 -4.45 -36.63
C ALA A 151 -39.44 -4.95 -36.09
N ASN A 152 -40.50 -4.27 -36.52
CA ASN A 152 -41.86 -4.80 -36.50
C ASN A 152 -41.88 -6.10 -37.32
N VAL A 153 -41.95 -7.26 -36.67
CA VAL A 153 -42.36 -8.51 -37.31
C VAL A 153 -43.40 -9.18 -36.43
N THR A 154 -44.57 -9.29 -37.04
CA THR A 154 -45.84 -9.90 -36.66
C THR A 154 -45.74 -11.21 -35.89
N GLU A 155 -46.58 -11.31 -34.85
CA GLU A 155 -46.99 -12.52 -34.14
C GLU A 155 -47.49 -13.62 -35.09
N GLU A 156 -46.87 -14.80 -35.02
CA GLU A 156 -47.59 -16.05 -35.23
C GLU A 156 -47.09 -17.07 -34.22
N ALA A 157 -48.04 -17.64 -33.47
CA ALA A 157 -47.81 -18.47 -32.31
C ALA A 157 -47.49 -19.91 -32.72
N GLU A 158 -46.41 -20.48 -32.18
CA GLU A 158 -46.32 -21.91 -31.88
C GLU A 158 -45.17 -22.22 -30.89
N LEU A 159 -45.46 -23.15 -29.97
CA LEU A 159 -44.60 -23.69 -28.91
C LEU A 159 -44.72 -25.23 -29.00
N PRO A 160 -43.83 -26.06 -28.43
CA PRO A 160 -42.40 -25.90 -28.09
C PRO A 160 -41.53 -27.00 -28.76
N SER A 161 -40.21 -26.81 -28.84
CA SER A 161 -39.29 -27.94 -28.67
C SER A 161 -37.91 -27.49 -28.20
N ALA A 162 -37.45 -28.18 -27.16
CA ALA A 162 -36.20 -27.97 -26.48
C ALA A 162 -35.00 -28.25 -27.38
N GLN A 163 -34.02 -27.35 -27.40
CA GLN A 163 -32.62 -27.71 -27.67
C GLN A 163 -31.68 -26.70 -27.02
N ALA A 164 -30.93 -27.22 -26.05
CA ALA A 164 -29.85 -26.54 -25.37
C ALA A 164 -28.71 -26.25 -26.36
N THR A 165 -28.35 -24.98 -26.52
CA THR A 165 -27.08 -24.57 -27.12
C THR A 165 -26.20 -23.96 -26.04
N THR A 166 -25.15 -24.69 -25.70
CA THR A 166 -24.08 -24.30 -24.79
C THR A 166 -23.17 -23.31 -25.49
N THR A 167 -23.32 -22.02 -25.18
CA THR A 167 -22.39 -20.97 -25.61
C THR A 167 -21.06 -21.15 -24.88
N LYS A 168 -20.08 -21.75 -25.58
CA LYS A 168 -18.68 -21.82 -25.15
C LYS A 168 -18.08 -20.41 -25.08
N ARG A 169 -18.11 -19.79 -23.89
CA ARG A 169 -17.22 -18.68 -23.54
C ARG A 169 -15.81 -19.23 -23.40
N SER A 170 -14.97 -19.03 -24.42
CA SER A 170 -13.57 -19.41 -24.37
C SER A 170 -12.80 -18.40 -23.52
N TRP A 171 -12.49 -18.78 -22.28
CA TRP A 171 -11.50 -18.13 -21.44
C TRP A 171 -10.09 -18.56 -21.88
N TRP A 172 -9.52 -17.86 -22.85
CA TRP A 172 -8.09 -17.92 -23.15
C TRP A 172 -7.47 -16.56 -22.81
N TRP A 173 -7.25 -16.33 -21.52
CA TRP A 173 -6.34 -15.28 -21.03
C TRP A 173 -5.13 -16.03 -20.49
N MET A 174 -4.40 -16.68 -21.39
CA MET A 174 -3.10 -17.26 -21.08
C MET A 174 -2.09 -16.12 -21.12
N GLY A 175 -1.47 -15.86 -19.97
CA GLY A 175 -0.56 -14.74 -19.76
C GLY A 175 0.57 -14.70 -20.78
N SER A 176 0.68 -13.56 -21.46
CA SER A 176 1.96 -13.08 -21.98
C SER A 176 2.52 -12.12 -20.93
N THR A 177 3.28 -12.66 -19.98
CA THR A 177 4.24 -11.85 -19.23
C THR A 177 5.39 -11.59 -20.18
N SER A 178 5.30 -10.52 -20.98
CA SER A 178 6.47 -9.94 -21.61
C SER A 178 7.34 -9.37 -20.48
N SER A 179 8.38 -10.13 -20.15
CA SER A 179 9.55 -9.65 -19.42
C SER A 179 10.27 -8.63 -20.31
N GLU A 180 9.73 -7.42 -20.42
CA GLU A 180 10.52 -6.26 -20.86
C GLU A 180 11.43 -5.85 -19.69
N SER A 181 12.71 -6.11 -19.90
CA SER A 181 13.79 -5.60 -19.06
C SER A 181 13.69 -4.07 -18.99
N PRO A 182 13.65 -3.45 -17.79
CA PRO A 182 13.64 -2.00 -17.70
C PRO A 182 14.99 -1.50 -18.22
N LYS A 183 14.97 -0.80 -19.35
CA LYS A 183 16.05 0.13 -19.69
C LYS A 183 16.13 1.13 -18.55
N GLU A 184 17.28 1.14 -17.91
CA GLU A 184 17.78 2.15 -16.98
C GLU A 184 17.47 3.53 -17.56
N THR A 185 16.32 4.06 -17.16
CA THR A 185 15.88 5.41 -17.50
C THR A 185 16.54 6.28 -16.45
N GLN A 186 17.54 7.04 -16.89
CA GLN A 186 18.10 8.13 -16.12
C GLN A 186 16.94 8.95 -15.55
N HIS A 187 16.84 8.96 -14.22
CA HIS A 187 15.92 9.79 -13.48
C HIS A 187 16.10 11.24 -13.96
N PRO A 188 15.11 11.87 -14.61
CA PRO A 188 15.02 13.31 -14.48
C PRO A 188 14.76 13.58 -12.99
N GLU A 189 15.57 14.48 -12.43
CA GLU A 189 15.27 15.19 -11.21
C GLU A 189 13.93 15.90 -11.43
N PHE A 190 12.84 15.18 -11.11
CA PHE A 190 11.50 15.73 -11.21
C PHE A 190 11.29 16.57 -9.96
N GLU A 191 11.74 17.83 -10.02
CA GLU A 191 11.12 18.90 -9.26
C GLU A 191 9.64 18.90 -9.65
N VAL A 192 8.81 18.18 -8.88
CA VAL A 192 7.38 18.45 -8.85
C VAL A 192 7.27 19.83 -8.23
N ALA A 193 7.34 20.86 -9.07
CA ALA A 193 6.87 22.19 -8.75
C ALA A 193 5.39 22.03 -8.39
N LEU A 194 5.15 21.90 -7.08
CA LEU A 194 3.86 22.11 -6.47
C LEU A 194 3.44 23.53 -6.86
N ASN A 195 2.67 23.66 -7.95
CA ASN A 195 1.95 24.88 -8.28
C ASN A 195 0.85 25.07 -7.25
N ILE A 196 1.25 25.47 -6.04
CA ILE A 196 0.38 26.04 -5.03
C ILE A 196 0.03 27.43 -5.56
N PRO A 197 -1.26 27.76 -5.76
CA PRO A 197 -1.64 29.13 -6.13
C PRO A 197 -1.24 30.07 -5.00
N GLN A 198 -0.15 30.83 -5.19
CA GLN A 198 0.16 32.00 -4.38
C GLN A 198 -0.88 33.08 -4.69
N ASN A 199 -1.92 33.14 -3.84
CA ASN A 199 -2.76 34.31 -3.76
C ASN A 199 -1.98 35.39 -3.02
N ASP A 200 -1.35 36.28 -3.78
CA ASP A 200 -0.78 37.53 -3.29
C ASP A 200 -1.91 38.42 -2.76
N MET A 201 -2.04 38.50 -1.44
CA MET A 201 -2.72 39.59 -0.78
C MET A 201 -1.75 40.29 0.17
N SER A 202 -1.11 41.32 -0.39
CA SER A 202 -0.39 42.36 0.31
C SER A 202 -1.32 43.03 1.32
N VAL A 203 -1.12 42.77 2.61
CA VAL A 203 -1.52 43.66 3.70
C VAL A 203 -0.31 43.87 4.60
N GLY A 204 0.33 45.02 4.45
CA GLY A 204 1.41 45.47 5.32
C GLY A 204 0.88 45.74 6.73
N VAL A 205 1.49 45.09 7.73
CA VAL A 205 1.29 45.38 9.16
C VAL A 205 2.67 45.41 9.82
N PRO A 206 2.98 46.41 10.65
CA PRO A 206 4.33 46.72 11.04
C PRO A 206 4.91 45.74 12.07
N LEU A 207 6.22 45.54 11.90
CA LEU A 207 7.17 44.90 12.78
C LEU A 207 7.01 45.38 14.23
N ASN A 208 6.46 44.53 15.10
CA ASN A 208 6.60 44.67 16.54
C ASN A 208 7.27 43.40 17.07
N THR A 209 8.59 43.45 17.10
CA THR A 209 9.45 42.43 17.70
C THR A 209 9.22 42.42 19.20
N THR A 210 8.37 41.50 19.65
CA THR A 210 8.34 41.08 21.05
C THR A 210 8.85 39.64 21.09
N HIS A 211 10.13 39.49 21.44
CA HIS A 211 10.72 38.21 21.82
C HIS A 211 9.95 37.66 23.03
N ILE A 212 9.04 36.72 22.79
CA ILE A 212 8.58 35.81 23.82
C ILE A 212 9.53 34.63 23.79
N VAL A 213 10.60 34.76 24.58
CA VAL A 213 11.41 33.62 25.02
C VAL A 213 10.48 32.76 25.87
N SER A 214 9.94 31.70 25.27
CA SER A 214 9.35 30.60 26.02
C SER A 214 10.50 29.91 26.75
N THR A 215 10.77 30.37 27.95
CA THR A 215 11.53 29.63 28.95
C THR A 215 10.72 28.36 29.23
N GLU A 216 11.07 27.25 28.56
CA GLU A 216 10.71 25.93 29.03
C GLU A 216 11.37 25.76 30.40
N GLU A 217 10.60 26.09 31.45
CA GLU A 217 10.87 25.61 32.79
C GLU A 217 10.89 24.09 32.72
N THR A 218 12.11 23.56 32.62
CA THR A 218 12.44 22.17 32.86
C THR A 218 12.17 21.92 34.34
N SER A 219 10.89 21.82 34.71
CA SER A 219 10.50 21.22 35.97
C SER A 219 11.03 19.80 35.92
N ALA A 220 11.94 19.48 36.84
CA ALA A 220 12.56 18.19 36.97
C ALA A 220 11.49 17.16 37.37
N GLN A 221 10.69 16.74 36.40
CA GLN A 221 9.77 15.63 36.55
C GLN A 221 10.59 14.34 36.58
N PRO A 222 10.23 13.38 37.43
CA PRO A 222 10.94 12.10 37.52
C PRO A 222 10.94 11.43 36.14
N LEU A 223 12.12 10.98 35.71
CA LEU A 223 12.39 10.31 34.41
C LEU A 223 11.46 9.13 34.09
N LEU A 224 10.70 8.63 35.06
CA LEU A 224 9.80 7.49 34.94
C LEU A 224 8.38 7.87 34.49
N TRP A 225 8.06 9.16 34.36
CA TRP A 225 6.72 9.63 33.94
C TRP A 225 6.72 10.22 32.54
N LYS A 226 7.27 9.48 31.58
CA LYS A 226 7.29 9.88 30.17
C LYS A 226 6.52 8.88 29.34
N GLU A 227 5.58 9.38 28.56
CA GLU A 227 4.92 8.62 27.50
C GLU A 227 5.94 8.41 26.37
N TYR A 228 6.14 7.15 25.97
CA TYR A 228 7.02 6.81 24.86
C TYR A 228 6.19 6.41 23.65
N ASP A 229 6.16 7.30 22.67
CA ASP A 229 5.54 7.02 21.38
C ASP A 229 6.51 6.26 20.48
N LEU A 230 6.30 4.96 20.31
CA LEU A 230 7.12 4.10 19.45
C LEU A 230 6.58 4.01 18.02
N ARG A 231 5.53 4.78 17.66
CA ARG A 231 5.01 4.82 16.30
C ARG A 231 6.04 5.34 15.30
N GLN A 232 6.92 6.24 15.74
CA GLN A 232 8.05 6.73 14.94
C GLN A 232 9.06 5.63 14.58
N HIS A 233 9.00 4.49 15.27
CA HIS A 233 9.89 3.34 15.07
C HIS A 233 9.17 2.12 14.47
N ASP A 234 7.99 2.31 13.86
CA ASP A 234 7.21 1.26 13.19
C ASP A 234 6.74 0.12 14.11
N LEU A 235 6.71 0.36 15.43
CA LEU A 235 6.25 -0.62 16.43
C LEU A 235 4.75 -0.52 16.71
N GLY A 236 4.07 0.50 16.15
CA GLY A 236 2.61 0.65 16.23
C GLY A 236 2.04 0.73 17.66
N MET A 237 2.87 1.08 18.65
CA MET A 237 2.50 1.05 20.06
C MET A 237 2.93 2.33 20.79
N ILE A 238 2.16 2.72 21.79
CA ILE A 238 2.48 3.80 22.73
C ILE A 238 2.63 3.14 24.11
N ILE A 239 3.76 3.35 24.75
CA ILE A 239 4.00 2.85 26.11
C ILE A 239 3.69 3.97 27.09
N ASP A 240 2.56 3.83 27.78
CA ASP A 240 2.14 4.73 28.85
C ASP A 240 2.40 4.07 30.22
N PHE A 241 3.30 4.67 31.01
CA PHE A 241 3.63 4.22 32.37
C PHE A 241 2.73 4.85 33.46
N ARG A 242 1.60 5.47 33.09
CA ARG A 242 0.67 6.15 34.02
C ARG A 242 -0.25 5.22 34.83
N TRP A 243 -0.08 3.90 34.75
CA TRP A 243 -0.93 2.96 35.50
C TRP A 243 -0.33 2.66 36.89
N SER A 244 -0.77 3.43 37.88
CA SER A 244 -0.84 3.01 39.30
C SER A 244 -2.13 3.49 39.92
#